data_AF-A0A8C6A0A1-F1
#
_entry.id   AF-A0A8C6A0A1-F1
#
_cell.length_a   1.000
_cell.length_b   1.000
_cell.length_c   1.000
_cell.angle_alpha   90.00
_cell.angle_beta   90.00
_cell.angle_gamma   90.00
#
_symmetry.space_group_name_H-M   'P 1'
#
loop_
_entity.id
_entity.type
_entity.pdbx_description
1 polymer ?
#
loop_
_entity_poly.entity_id
_entity_poly.type
_entity_poly.pdbx_seq_one_letter_code
_entity_poly.pdbx_strand_id
1 'polypeptide(L)'
;MSSLSEYALRMTRLSARLFGEVARPTDSKSMKVVKLFSEQPLAKKKETYDWYPNHNTYFGLMGTLRFLGLCSGSKYRCVFKAETTEMADTEYKGKDSKPEYLEEMLPKYTT
;
A
#
# COMPACT_ATOMS: atom_id res chain seq x y z
N MET A 1 -38.83 12.26 -31.10
CA MET A 1 -38.00 11.06 -31.35
C MET A 1 -38.90 10.03 -31.99
N SER A 2 -38.57 9.52 -33.18
CA SER A 2 -39.33 8.41 -33.76
C SER A 2 -39.25 7.22 -32.80
N SER A 3 -40.40 6.71 -32.39
CA SER A 3 -40.49 5.54 -31.53
C SER A 3 -39.85 4.35 -32.26
N LEU A 4 -38.86 3.72 -31.62
CA LEU A 4 -38.29 2.47 -32.12
C LEU A 4 -39.41 1.43 -32.30
N SER A 5 -39.36 0.69 -33.41
CA SER A 5 -40.25 -0.45 -33.63
C SER A 5 -40.17 -1.44 -32.47
N GLU A 6 -41.29 -2.04 -32.10
CA GLU A 6 -41.36 -3.05 -31.04
C GLU A 6 -40.40 -4.22 -31.31
N TYR A 7 -40.22 -4.58 -32.58
CA TYR A 7 -39.24 -5.59 -32.99
C TYR A 7 -37.80 -5.18 -32.64
N ALA A 8 -37.43 -3.92 -32.89
CA ALA A 8 -36.10 -3.41 -32.56
C ALA A 8 -35.83 -3.46 -31.05
N LEU A 9 -36.83 -3.12 -30.22
CA LEU A 9 -36.73 -3.25 -28.75
C LEU A 9 -36.58 -4.70 -28.29
N ARG A 10 -37.21 -5.66 -28.99
CA ARG A 10 -37.04 -7.10 -28.70
C ARG A 10 -35.63 -7.57 -29.09
N MET A 11 -35.12 -7.13 -30.24
CA MET A 11 -33.76 -7.46 -30.68
C MET A 11 -32.68 -6.88 -29.77
N THR A 12 -32.80 -5.63 -29.31
CA THR A 12 -31.82 -5.02 -28.40
C THR A 12 -31.80 -5.71 -27.03
N ARG A 13 -32.95 -6.13 -26.51
CA ARG A 13 -33.02 -6.91 -25.27
C ARG A 13 -32.42 -8.30 -25.44
N LEU A 14 -32.63 -8.93 -26.59
CA LEU A 14 -32.07 -10.24 -26.90
C LEU A 14 -30.55 -10.18 -26.98
N SER A 15 -29.99 -9.21 -27.72
CA SER A 15 -28.54 -9.03 -27.81
C SER A 15 -27.91 -8.74 -26.45
N ALA A 16 -28.53 -7.87 -25.64
CA ALA A 16 -28.04 -7.57 -24.29
C ALA A 16 -27.99 -8.84 -23.41
N ARG A 17 -28.99 -9.73 -23.50
CA ARG A 17 -28.96 -11.00 -22.76
C ARG A 17 -27.89 -11.97 -23.25
N LEU A 18 -27.68 -12.05 -24.58
CA LEU A 18 -26.68 -12.93 -25.17
C LEU A 18 -25.26 -12.52 -24.78
N PHE A 19 -24.97 -11.22 -24.73
CA PHE A 19 -23.66 -10.68 -24.37
C PHE A 19 -23.48 -10.39 -22.87
N GLY A 20 -24.50 -10.67 -22.04
CA GLY A 20 -24.44 -10.43 -20.59
C GLY A 20 -24.49 -8.96 -20.18
N GLU A 21 -24.97 -8.09 -21.06
CA GLU A 21 -25.19 -6.67 -20.80
C GLU A 21 -26.54 -6.42 -20.08
N VAL A 22 -26.80 -5.18 -19.70
CA VAL A 22 -28.01 -4.82 -18.95
C VAL A 22 -29.25 -4.89 -19.86
N ALA A 23 -30.02 -5.98 -19.74
CA ALA A 23 -31.20 -6.21 -20.57
C ALA A 23 -32.46 -5.41 -20.15
N ARG A 24 -32.48 -4.87 -18.92
CA ARG A 24 -33.58 -4.02 -18.43
C ARG A 24 -33.26 -2.56 -18.73
N PRO A 25 -34.24 -1.74 -19.18
CA PRO A 25 -34.02 -0.31 -19.30
C PRO A 25 -33.75 0.26 -17.90
N THR A 26 -32.51 0.69 -17.67
CA THR A 26 -32.06 1.24 -16.39
C THR A 26 -31.77 2.72 -16.54
N ASP A 27 -32.03 3.49 -15.48
CA ASP A 27 -31.67 4.91 -15.44
C ASP A 27 -30.13 5.08 -15.54
N SER A 28 -29.74 6.21 -16.11
CA SER A 28 -28.37 6.71 -16.21
C SER A 28 -27.62 6.65 -14.87
N LYS A 29 -28.29 6.95 -13.74
CA LYS A 29 -27.70 6.87 -12.40
C LYS A 29 -27.39 5.42 -11.98
N SER A 30 -28.28 4.49 -12.30
CA SER A 30 -28.11 3.06 -11.98
C SER A 30 -27.00 2.41 -12.80
N MET A 31 -26.75 2.89 -14.03
CA MET A 31 -25.62 2.42 -14.86
C MET A 31 -24.25 2.69 -14.22
N LYS A 32 -24.15 3.61 -13.26
CA LYS A 32 -22.91 3.83 -12.48
C LYS A 32 -22.47 2.57 -11.74
N VAL A 33 -23.43 1.79 -11.22
CA VAL A 33 -23.12 0.56 -10.46
C VAL A 33 -22.45 -0.47 -11.35
N VAL A 34 -22.95 -0.62 -12.59
CA VAL A 34 -22.34 -1.52 -13.58
C VAL A 34 -20.90 -1.12 -13.86
N LYS A 35 -20.64 0.18 -14.05
CA LYS A 35 -19.28 0.70 -14.27
C LYS A 35 -18.35 0.47 -13.08
N LEU A 36 -18.85 0.67 -11.86
CA LEU A 36 -18.09 0.48 -10.63
C LEU A 36 -17.62 -0.97 -10.45
N PHE A 37 -18.41 -1.94 -10.90
CA PHE A 37 -18.07 -3.36 -10.80
C PHE A 37 -17.37 -3.91 -12.05
N SER A 38 -17.53 -3.26 -13.22
CA SER A 38 -16.76 -3.62 -14.41
C SER A 38 -15.31 -3.18 -14.32
N GLU A 39 -15.03 -2.08 -13.62
CA GLU A 39 -13.67 -1.55 -13.44
C GLU A 39 -13.05 -2.03 -12.13
N GLN A 40 -11.72 -2.20 -12.12
CA GLN A 40 -11.00 -2.45 -10.89
C GLN A 40 -11.01 -1.19 -10.01
N PRO A 41 -11.46 -1.28 -8.74
CA PRO A 41 -11.50 -0.12 -7.86
C PRO A 41 -10.08 0.42 -7.61
N LEU A 42 -9.96 1.74 -7.51
CA LEU A 42 -8.69 2.45 -7.39
C LEU A 42 -7.79 1.87 -6.30
N ALA A 43 -8.35 1.59 -5.11
CA ALA A 43 -7.60 1.04 -3.98
C ALA A 43 -6.96 -0.33 -4.24
N LYS A 44 -7.50 -1.13 -5.18
CA LYS A 44 -6.95 -2.43 -5.55
C LYS A 44 -5.97 -2.35 -6.71
N LYS A 45 -5.78 -1.19 -7.33
CA LYS A 45 -4.80 -1.03 -8.41
C LYS A 45 -3.41 -1.15 -7.83
N LYS A 46 -2.55 -1.90 -8.53
CA LYS A 46 -1.15 -2.11 -8.13
C LYS A 46 -0.41 -0.81 -7.90
N GLU A 47 -0.63 0.16 -8.77
CA GLU A 47 -0.09 1.52 -8.67
C GLU A 47 -0.42 2.20 -7.34
N THR A 48 -1.55 1.88 -6.72
CA THR A 48 -2.01 2.51 -5.48
C THR A 48 -1.44 1.82 -4.24
N TYR A 49 -1.52 0.49 -4.15
CA TYR A 49 -1.07 -0.21 -2.94
C TYR A 49 0.44 -0.50 -2.93
N ASP A 50 1.06 -0.75 -4.09
CA ASP A 50 2.52 -0.95 -4.22
C ASP A 50 3.26 0.38 -4.49
N TRP A 51 2.68 1.51 -4.06
CA TRP A 51 3.28 2.83 -4.29
C TRP A 51 4.66 2.97 -3.64
N TYR A 52 4.81 2.48 -2.41
CA TYR A 52 6.10 2.46 -1.72
C TYR A 52 6.73 1.07 -1.80
N PRO A 53 8.02 0.98 -2.18
CA PRO A 53 8.73 -0.28 -2.07
C PRO A 53 8.82 -0.70 -0.60
N ASN A 54 8.85 -2.01 -0.36
CA ASN A 54 8.93 -2.54 1.01
C ASN A 54 10.28 -2.20 1.65
N HIS A 55 10.37 -1.09 2.36
CA HIS A 55 11.63 -0.61 2.93
C HIS A 55 12.24 -1.58 3.96
N ASN A 56 11.42 -2.36 4.67
CA ASN A 56 11.89 -3.28 5.69
C ASN A 56 12.67 -4.45 5.07
N THR A 57 12.23 -4.94 3.91
CA THR A 57 12.95 -6.02 3.21
C THR A 57 14.30 -5.54 2.69
N TYR A 58 14.37 -4.35 2.10
CA TYR A 58 15.65 -3.76 1.66
C TYR A 58 16.58 -3.50 2.84
N PHE A 59 16.08 -2.94 3.94
CA PHE A 59 16.89 -2.67 5.12
C PHE A 59 17.44 -3.96 5.73
N GLY A 60 16.59 -4.98 5.90
CA GLY A 60 16.98 -6.29 6.43
C GLY A 60 18.00 -6.99 5.53
N LEU A 61 17.74 -7.05 4.21
CA LEU A 61 18.67 -7.64 3.23
C LEU A 61 20.03 -6.96 3.23
N MET A 62 20.05 -5.62 3.20
CA MET A 62 21.31 -4.88 3.20
C MET A 62 22.05 -5.01 4.54
N GLY A 63 21.33 -5.18 5.64
CA GLY A 63 21.91 -5.49 6.95
C GLY A 63 22.57 -6.87 6.98
N THR A 64 21.89 -7.92 6.54
CA THR A 64 22.46 -9.28 6.52
C THR A 64 23.65 -9.37 5.56
N LEU A 65 23.55 -8.78 4.37
CA LEU A 65 24.66 -8.71 3.41
C LEU A 65 25.86 -7.91 3.93
N ARG A 66 25.65 -6.94 4.83
CA ARG A 66 26.74 -6.22 5.50
C ARG A 66 27.45 -7.12 6.50
N PHE A 67 26.73 -7.85 7.34
CA PHE A 67 27.34 -8.77 8.31
C PHE A 67 28.13 -9.87 7.60
N LEU A 68 27.68 -10.30 6.42
CA LEU A 68 28.38 -11.26 5.57
C LEU A 68 29.53 -10.66 4.75
N GLY A 69 29.75 -9.34 4.80
CA GLY A 69 30.81 -8.65 4.06
C GLY A 69 30.57 -8.50 2.55
N LEU A 70 29.43 -8.97 2.03
CA LEU A 70 29.10 -9.02 0.60
C LEU A 70 28.68 -7.68 0.01
N CYS A 71 28.11 -6.76 0.80
CA CYS A 71 27.66 -5.45 0.30
C CYS A 71 28.58 -4.31 0.77
N SER A 72 29.30 -3.68 -0.17
CA SER A 72 30.17 -2.51 0.07
C SER A 72 29.54 -1.16 -0.33
N GLY A 73 28.48 -1.14 -1.14
CA GLY A 73 28.05 0.05 -1.89
C GLY A 73 27.33 1.17 -1.11
N SER A 74 26.79 0.89 0.08
CA SER A 74 26.23 1.90 1.00
C SER A 74 26.95 1.89 2.36
N LYS A 75 28.22 1.45 2.37
CA LYS A 75 29.05 1.53 3.58
C LYS A 75 29.18 2.99 4.03
N TYR A 76 29.40 3.94 3.12
CA TYR A 76 29.69 5.34 3.46
C TYR A 76 28.66 6.02 4.36
N ARG A 77 27.34 5.91 4.09
CA ARG A 77 26.31 6.59 4.91
C ARG A 77 26.21 6.00 6.31
N CYS A 78 26.32 4.68 6.43
CA CYS A 78 26.12 4.01 7.71
C CYS A 78 27.40 3.91 8.53
N VAL A 79 28.56 3.82 7.88
CA VAL A 79 29.89 3.96 8.49
C VAL A 79 30.02 5.39 8.99
N PHE A 80 29.70 6.41 8.18
CA PHE A 80 29.69 7.80 8.64
C PHE A 80 28.75 8.00 9.84
N LYS A 81 27.54 7.44 9.79
CA LYS A 81 26.65 7.48 10.97
C LYS A 81 27.28 6.81 12.18
N ALA A 82 27.80 5.59 12.06
CA ALA A 82 28.43 4.88 13.17
C ALA A 82 29.62 5.67 13.74
N GLU A 83 30.50 6.19 12.90
CA GLU A 83 31.64 7.04 13.29
C GLU A 83 31.18 8.32 13.99
N THR A 84 30.15 9.01 13.47
CA THR A 84 29.58 10.20 14.14
C THR A 84 28.90 9.86 15.46
N THR A 85 28.32 8.67 15.59
CA THR A 85 27.68 8.21 16.83
C THR A 85 28.74 7.83 17.86
N GLU A 86 29.81 7.14 17.44
CA GLU A 86 30.95 6.83 18.31
C GLU A 86 31.66 8.12 18.78
N MET A 87 31.89 9.08 17.87
CA MET A 87 32.43 10.39 18.24
C MET A 87 31.50 11.11 19.23
N ALA A 88 30.19 11.15 18.95
CA ALA A 88 29.20 11.72 19.87
C ALA A 88 29.19 10.98 21.22
N ASP A 89 29.19 9.65 21.26
CA ASP A 89 29.19 8.84 22.48
C ASP A 89 30.48 9.02 23.28
N THR A 90 31.63 9.20 22.62
CA THR A 90 32.90 9.56 23.29
C THR A 90 32.85 10.95 23.91
N GLU A 91 32.16 11.90 23.27
CA GLU A 91 31.90 13.24 23.80
C GLU A 91 30.80 13.23 24.89
N TYR A 92 29.83 12.32 24.79
CA TYR A 92 28.64 12.16 25.66
C TYR A 92 28.76 11.05 26.71
N LYS A 93 29.98 10.56 27.06
CA LYS A 93 30.23 9.53 28.10
C LYS A 93 29.77 9.89 29.54
N GLY A 94 28.76 10.74 29.72
CA GLY A 94 28.12 11.06 31.00
C GLY A 94 26.58 10.89 31.07
N LYS A 95 25.85 10.65 29.97
CA LYS A 95 24.37 10.62 29.94
C LYS A 95 23.94 9.72 28.76
N ASP A 96 23.17 8.65 28.83
CA ASP A 96 22.09 8.25 29.74
C ASP A 96 21.95 6.71 29.73
N SER A 97 21.95 6.07 30.91
CA SER A 97 21.19 4.83 31.07
C SER A 97 19.70 5.18 30.95
N LYS A 98 18.91 4.39 30.21
CA LYS A 98 17.44 4.56 30.19
C LYS A 98 16.94 4.74 31.63
N PRO A 99 16.22 5.82 31.97
CA PRO A 99 15.74 5.99 33.33
C PRO A 99 14.80 4.84 33.67
N GLU A 100 15.09 4.11 34.75
CA GLU A 100 14.27 3.00 35.28
C GLU A 100 12.80 3.38 35.48
N TYR A 101 12.49 4.68 35.62
CA TYR A 101 11.13 5.22 35.73
C TYR A 101 10.21 4.96 34.52
N LEU A 102 10.74 4.60 33.35
CA LEU A 102 9.90 4.25 32.18
C LEU A 102 9.47 2.78 32.17
N GLU A 103 10.15 1.87 32.86
CA GLU A 103 9.71 0.48 33.03
C GLU A 103 8.60 0.35 34.07
N GLU A 104 8.58 1.22 35.08
CA GLU A 104 7.59 1.19 36.16
C GLU A 104 6.20 1.71 35.74
N MET A 105 6.10 2.46 34.64
CA MET A 105 4.83 3.01 34.15
C MET A 105 4.01 2.08 33.23
N LEU A 106 4.50 0.88 32.91
CA LEU A 106 3.77 -0.08 32.07
C LEU A 106 3.53 -1.41 32.79
N PRO A 107 2.58 -1.44 33.74
CA PRO A 107 1.54 -2.47 33.65
C PRO A 107 0.20 -2.02 34.25
N LYS A 108 -0.68 -1.30 33.53
CA LYS A 108 -2.07 -1.07 34.01
C LYS A 108 -3.21 -1.07 32.97
N TYR A 109 -2.96 -1.28 31.68
CA TYR A 109 -4.06 -1.30 30.68
C TYR A 109 -3.93 -2.44 29.67
N THR A 110 -4.04 -3.67 30.17
CA THR A 110 -4.42 -4.82 29.36
C THR A 110 -5.42 -5.65 30.17
N THR A 111 -6.71 -5.34 29.98
CA THR A 111 -7.88 -6.16 30.29
C THR A 111 -8.82 -6.08 29.11
#